data_AF-A0A970W6B0-F1
#
_entry.id   AF-A0A970W6B0-F1
#
_cell.length_a   1.000
_cell.length_b   1.000
_cell.length_c   1.000
_cell.angle_alpha   90.00
_cell.angle_beta   90.00
_cell.angle_gamma   90.00
#
_symmetry.space_group_name_H-M   'P 1'
#
loop_
_entity.id
_entity.type
_entity.pdbx_description
1 polymer ?
#
loop_
_entity_poly.entity_id
_entity_poly.type
_entity_poly.pdbx_seq_one_letter_code
_entity_poly.pdbx_strand_id
1 'polypeptide(L)'
;MKHPFRVGGKYRNNDGEYEVIKLDDPKMVIRYVDGRQVTATISTQALAWSRIQDEDRLKVVIDDPPTRIRTGHSQAARGREFRGLQETDFKRGVVGTSWRARPSLGGLLAQTMSDATRRHFESYAIYRRADVHVAQPEYYREPPARKTETIEKSAGQREARVRYPKFAFILSEEHASFGFYIEKNDGPMDGTWHWLRFVNALKSDCDLQHKVQAAMRQQNLHWVVEIWPDEGPVAHVEAGQDGLQWISGNQNESEGITWAEFVAKLGAIDPSKWCDLFLLAQLDKAQAIALNVGITRPVTEVLLALLPLYDASVGHSRGSG
;
A
#
# COMPACT_ATOMS: atom_id res chain seq x y z
N MET A 1 -1.36 26.89 -11.54
CA MET A 1 -1.30 25.41 -11.40
C MET A 1 -2.17 24.81 -12.50
N LYS A 2 -1.82 23.66 -13.10
CA LYS A 2 -2.65 23.05 -14.17
C LYS A 2 -3.72 22.15 -13.54
N HIS A 3 -4.98 22.59 -13.55
CA HIS A 3 -6.15 21.77 -13.18
C HIS A 3 -7.00 21.46 -14.42
N PRO A 4 -7.82 20.38 -14.43
CA PRO A 4 -8.61 20.00 -15.59
C PRO A 4 -9.90 20.81 -15.77
N PHE A 5 -10.31 21.59 -14.77
CA PHE A 5 -11.61 22.28 -14.77
C PHE A 5 -11.70 23.52 -15.66
N ARG A 6 -12.91 23.75 -16.18
CA ARG A 6 -13.31 24.93 -16.95
C ARG A 6 -14.71 25.34 -16.52
N VAL A 7 -14.99 26.65 -16.44
CA VAL A 7 -16.35 27.17 -16.21
C VAL A 7 -17.29 26.69 -17.31
N GLY A 8 -18.49 26.24 -16.94
CA GLY A 8 -19.47 25.57 -17.80
C GLY A 8 -19.17 24.09 -18.08
N GLY A 9 -18.04 23.56 -17.60
CA GLY A 9 -17.73 22.14 -17.74
C GLY A 9 -18.50 21.28 -16.74
N LYS A 10 -18.89 20.07 -17.18
CA LYS A 10 -19.56 19.05 -16.35
C LYS A 10 -18.56 17.99 -15.90
N TYR A 11 -18.60 17.65 -14.63
CA TYR A 11 -17.70 16.72 -13.95
C TYR A 11 -18.48 15.91 -12.91
N ARG A 12 -17.81 14.99 -12.20
CA ARG A 12 -18.42 14.17 -11.15
C ARG A 12 -17.45 14.02 -9.99
N ASN A 13 -17.97 14.00 -8.77
CA ASN A 13 -17.26 13.58 -7.55
C ASN A 13 -18.11 12.55 -6.80
N ASN A 14 -17.70 12.16 -5.58
CA ASN A 14 -18.42 11.17 -4.76
C ASN A 14 -19.85 11.61 -4.38
N ASP A 15 -20.14 12.91 -4.41
CA ASP A 15 -21.45 13.49 -4.09
C ASP A 15 -22.37 13.61 -5.33
N GLY A 16 -21.86 13.29 -6.52
CA GLY A 16 -22.62 13.28 -7.77
C GLY A 16 -22.06 14.17 -8.87
N GLU A 17 -22.83 14.31 -9.94
CA GLU A 17 -22.48 15.14 -11.09
C GLU A 17 -22.67 16.63 -10.78
N TYR A 18 -21.73 17.45 -11.24
CA TYR A 18 -21.74 18.88 -11.03
C TYR A 18 -21.23 19.66 -12.24
N GLU A 19 -21.64 20.92 -12.32
CA GLU A 19 -21.14 21.91 -13.28
C GLU A 19 -20.30 22.96 -12.55
N VAL A 20 -19.19 23.37 -13.15
CA VAL A 20 -18.37 24.48 -12.63
C VAL A 20 -18.98 25.80 -13.04
N ILE A 21 -19.51 26.57 -12.09
CA ILE A 21 -20.13 27.87 -12.37
C ILE A 21 -19.17 29.04 -12.15
N LYS A 22 -18.13 28.87 -11.34
CA LYS A 22 -17.07 29.87 -11.14
C LYS A 22 -15.73 29.20 -10.82
N LEU A 23 -14.63 29.81 -11.27
CA LEU A 23 -13.28 29.33 -11.01
C LEU A 23 -12.38 30.52 -10.67
N ASP A 24 -11.94 30.59 -9.41
CA ASP A 24 -11.09 31.65 -8.86
C ASP A 24 -10.02 30.99 -7.96
N ASP A 25 -8.81 30.78 -8.50
CA ASP A 25 -7.73 30.09 -7.78
C ASP A 25 -7.56 30.62 -6.33
N PRO A 26 -7.52 29.73 -5.31
CA PRO A 26 -7.46 28.27 -5.37
C PRO A 26 -8.84 27.56 -5.29
N LYS A 27 -9.94 28.29 -5.40
CA LYS A 27 -11.31 27.81 -5.18
C LYS A 27 -12.14 27.78 -6.47
N MET A 28 -13.19 26.98 -6.44
CA MET A 28 -14.19 26.92 -7.49
C MET A 28 -15.57 26.82 -6.87
N VAL A 29 -16.57 27.33 -7.56
CA VAL A 29 -17.98 27.15 -7.19
C VAL A 29 -18.58 26.13 -8.15
N ILE A 30 -19.15 25.08 -7.59
CA ILE A 30 -19.80 23.99 -8.33
C ILE A 30 -21.29 23.96 -8.03
N ARG A 31 -22.09 23.55 -9.01
CA ARG A 31 -23.53 23.38 -8.90
C ARG A 31 -23.89 21.94 -9.24
N TYR A 32 -24.50 21.24 -8.30
CA TYR A 32 -25.00 19.88 -8.49
C TYR A 32 -26.34 19.89 -9.24
N VAL A 33 -26.74 18.72 -9.76
CA VAL A 33 -27.98 18.54 -10.53
C VAL A 33 -29.25 18.91 -9.74
N ASP A 34 -29.22 18.74 -8.42
CA ASP A 34 -30.29 19.13 -7.49
C ASP A 34 -30.39 20.66 -7.28
N GLY A 35 -29.52 21.45 -7.91
CA GLY A 35 -29.45 22.91 -7.79
C GLY A 35 -28.59 23.41 -6.62
N ARG A 36 -28.08 22.51 -5.76
CA ARG A 36 -27.20 22.86 -4.64
C ARG A 36 -25.88 23.41 -5.15
N GLN A 37 -25.45 24.54 -4.59
CA GLN A 37 -24.15 25.16 -4.90
C GLN A 37 -23.19 25.03 -3.73
N VAL A 38 -21.93 24.70 -4.03
CA VAL A 38 -20.88 24.52 -3.04
C VAL A 38 -19.59 25.18 -3.53
N THR A 39 -18.88 25.84 -2.61
CA THR A 39 -17.51 26.32 -2.84
C THR A 39 -16.54 25.23 -2.43
N ALA A 40 -15.67 24.80 -3.34
CA ALA A 40 -14.67 23.76 -3.12
C ALA A 40 -13.27 24.22 -3.54
N THR A 41 -12.23 23.57 -3.02
CA THR A 41 -10.85 23.81 -3.46
C THR A 41 -10.59 23.05 -4.76
N ILE A 42 -9.91 23.70 -5.72
CA ILE A 42 -9.61 23.15 -7.04
C ILE A 42 -8.76 21.88 -6.94
N SER A 43 -7.79 21.82 -6.03
CA SER A 43 -6.93 20.65 -5.82
C SER A 43 -7.72 19.42 -5.38
N THR A 44 -8.61 19.57 -4.39
CA THR A 44 -9.48 18.50 -3.90
C THR A 44 -10.37 17.94 -5.00
N GLN A 45 -11.01 18.83 -5.78
CA GLN A 45 -11.85 18.39 -6.90
C GLN A 45 -11.00 17.74 -7.99
N ALA A 46 -9.79 18.25 -8.29
CA ALA A 46 -8.94 17.70 -9.34
C ALA A 46 -8.50 16.27 -9.00
N LEU A 47 -8.24 16.00 -7.72
CA LEU A 47 -7.90 14.66 -7.23
C LEU A 47 -9.10 13.71 -7.30
N ALA A 48 -10.28 14.15 -6.82
CA ALA A 48 -11.52 13.39 -6.91
C ALA A 48 -11.89 13.07 -8.38
N TRP A 49 -11.72 14.05 -9.26
CA TRP A 49 -11.95 13.92 -10.68
C TRP A 49 -10.95 12.98 -11.34
N SER A 50 -9.66 13.06 -11.01
CA SER A 50 -8.65 12.12 -11.51
C SER A 50 -8.99 10.68 -11.11
N ARG A 51 -9.41 10.48 -9.85
CA ARG A 51 -9.84 9.16 -9.35
C ARG A 51 -11.07 8.63 -10.10
N ILE A 52 -12.06 9.48 -10.36
CA ILE A 52 -13.27 9.08 -11.11
C ILE A 52 -12.97 8.85 -12.60
N GLN A 53 -12.11 9.65 -13.21
CA GLN A 53 -11.67 9.42 -14.59
C GLN A 53 -10.88 8.11 -14.73
N ASP A 54 -10.09 7.76 -13.70
CA ASP A 54 -9.45 6.46 -13.61
C ASP A 54 -10.47 5.33 -13.42
N GLU A 55 -11.55 5.55 -12.66
CA GLU A 55 -12.66 4.60 -12.47
C GLU A 55 -13.53 4.39 -13.73
N ASP A 56 -13.89 5.44 -14.47
CA ASP A 56 -14.73 5.33 -15.68
C ASP A 56 -13.96 4.71 -16.85
N ARG A 57 -12.64 4.94 -16.95
CA ARG A 57 -11.79 4.27 -17.94
C ARG A 57 -11.61 2.77 -17.68
N LEU A 58 -11.82 2.31 -16.45
CA LEU A 58 -11.81 0.89 -16.11
C LEU A 58 -13.12 0.18 -16.53
N LYS A 59 -14.24 0.90 -16.65
CA LYS A 59 -15.53 0.32 -17.07
C LYS A 59 -15.58 -0.01 -18.57
N VAL A 60 -14.92 0.78 -19.41
CA VAL A 60 -14.95 0.61 -20.89
C VAL A 60 -14.10 -0.60 -21.36
N VAL A 61 -13.19 -1.12 -20.55
CA VAL A 61 -12.27 -2.22 -20.94
C VAL A 61 -12.77 -3.62 -20.50
N ILE A 62 -13.84 -3.70 -19.71
CA ILE A 62 -14.39 -4.99 -19.20
C ILE A 62 -15.40 -5.63 -20.16
N ASP A 63 -15.83 -4.92 -21.22
CA ASP A 63 -16.76 -5.46 -22.23
C ASP A 63 -16.10 -6.29 -23.35
N ASP A 64 -14.79 -6.52 -23.32
CA ASP A 64 -14.16 -7.56 -24.14
C ASP A 64 -13.91 -8.83 -23.30
N PRO A 65 -14.54 -9.97 -23.63
CA PRO A 65 -14.43 -11.17 -22.80
C PRO A 65 -13.05 -11.81 -23.01
N PRO A 66 -12.24 -12.04 -21.94
CA PRO A 66 -11.01 -12.78 -22.10
C PRO A 66 -11.36 -14.26 -22.27
N THR A 67 -11.02 -14.79 -23.45
CA THR A 67 -11.05 -16.20 -23.78
C THR A 67 -10.27 -17.00 -22.73
N ARG A 68 -10.93 -17.98 -22.12
CA ARG A 68 -10.35 -18.94 -21.18
C ARG A 68 -9.13 -19.63 -21.78
N ILE A 69 -8.00 -19.62 -21.04
CA ILE A 69 -7.22 -20.85 -20.83
C ILE A 69 -6.83 -20.93 -19.35
N ARG A 70 -7.50 -21.84 -18.64
CA ARG A 70 -7.03 -22.39 -17.37
C ARG A 70 -6.00 -23.48 -17.69
N THR A 71 -4.74 -23.25 -17.33
CA THR A 71 -3.75 -24.31 -17.14
C THR A 71 -2.89 -23.96 -15.93
N GLY A 72 -2.73 -24.90 -15.01
CA GLY A 72 -1.95 -24.70 -13.78
C GLY A 72 -0.52 -24.25 -14.11
N HIS A 73 -0.21 -23.00 -13.80
CA HIS A 73 1.16 -22.49 -13.95
C HIS A 73 2.02 -23.03 -12.80
N SER A 74 2.96 -23.90 -13.16
CA SER A 74 3.93 -24.51 -12.25
C SER A 74 4.74 -23.45 -11.51
N GLN A 75 5.05 -23.72 -10.22
CA GLN A 75 6.01 -22.94 -9.42
C GLN A 75 7.33 -22.70 -10.18
N ALA A 76 7.66 -23.61 -11.10
CA ALA A 76 8.85 -23.58 -11.92
C ALA A 76 9.06 -22.25 -12.66
N ALA A 77 8.03 -21.50 -13.06
CA ALA A 77 8.20 -20.28 -13.87
C ALA A 77 8.46 -18.98 -13.07
N ARG A 78 8.38 -19.00 -11.73
CA ARG A 78 8.53 -17.79 -10.91
C ARG A 78 9.98 -17.29 -10.91
N GLY A 79 10.19 -16.01 -11.20
CA GLY A 79 11.50 -15.36 -11.12
C GLY A 79 12.51 -15.69 -12.23
N ARG A 80 12.20 -16.61 -13.16
CA ARG A 80 13.14 -17.08 -14.20
C ARG A 80 13.64 -15.99 -15.15
N GLU A 81 12.87 -14.92 -15.31
CA GLU A 81 13.16 -13.85 -16.26
C GLU A 81 13.81 -12.64 -15.58
N PHE A 82 13.92 -12.63 -14.24
CA PHE A 82 14.56 -11.52 -13.56
C PHE A 82 16.07 -11.50 -13.83
N ARG A 83 16.58 -10.34 -14.23
CA ARG A 83 18.00 -10.09 -14.57
C ARG A 83 18.55 -8.88 -13.82
N GLY A 84 17.91 -8.50 -12.71
CA GLY A 84 18.21 -7.27 -11.99
C GLY A 84 17.31 -6.10 -12.41
N LEU A 85 17.31 -5.07 -11.58
CA LEU A 85 16.65 -3.79 -11.85
C LEU A 85 17.48 -2.97 -12.84
N GLN A 86 16.79 -2.14 -13.62
CA GLN A 86 17.38 -1.22 -14.59
C GLN A 86 17.10 0.23 -14.23
N GLU A 87 17.88 1.15 -14.77
CA GLU A 87 17.68 2.60 -14.62
C GLU A 87 16.23 3.02 -14.93
N THR A 88 15.66 2.43 -15.98
CA THR A 88 14.29 2.74 -16.46
C THR A 88 13.17 2.20 -15.56
N ASP A 89 13.50 1.39 -14.55
CA ASP A 89 12.55 0.88 -13.56
C ASP A 89 12.26 1.89 -12.44
N PHE A 90 13.18 2.82 -12.18
CA PHE A 90 13.10 3.83 -11.11
C PHE A 90 12.34 5.07 -11.58
N LYS A 91 11.00 5.02 -11.49
CA LYS A 91 10.09 6.11 -11.86
C LYS A 91 8.73 5.94 -11.20
N ARG A 92 7.94 7.02 -11.12
CA ARG A 92 6.59 7.02 -10.49
C ARG A 92 5.53 6.15 -11.20
N GLY A 93 5.81 5.66 -12.42
CA GLY A 93 4.85 4.93 -13.25
C GLY A 93 5.36 3.56 -13.73
N VAL A 94 4.47 2.81 -14.37
CA VAL A 94 4.74 1.39 -14.71
C VAL A 94 5.00 1.12 -16.19
N VAL A 95 4.84 2.14 -17.03
CA VAL A 95 4.97 1.98 -18.48
C VAL A 95 6.40 1.53 -18.80
N GLY A 96 6.54 0.38 -19.47
CA GLY A 96 7.83 -0.18 -19.84
C GLY A 96 8.60 -0.88 -18.71
N THR A 97 7.99 -1.12 -17.53
CA THR A 97 8.62 -1.93 -16.47
C THR A 97 8.08 -3.35 -16.48
N SER A 98 8.95 -4.35 -16.32
CA SER A 98 8.58 -5.78 -16.28
C SER A 98 8.95 -6.46 -14.96
N TRP A 99 9.69 -5.79 -14.07
CA TRP A 99 10.21 -6.37 -12.83
C TRP A 99 9.11 -6.83 -11.85
N ARG A 100 7.92 -6.21 -11.91
CA ARG A 100 6.77 -6.52 -11.03
C ARG A 100 6.04 -7.81 -11.40
N ALA A 101 6.27 -8.34 -12.60
CA ALA A 101 5.55 -9.49 -13.10
C ALA A 101 5.94 -10.78 -12.34
N ARG A 102 5.04 -11.78 -12.36
CA ARG A 102 5.27 -13.10 -11.73
C ARG A 102 6.51 -13.86 -12.26
N PRO A 103 6.92 -13.78 -13.54
CA PRO A 103 8.20 -14.38 -13.97
C PRO A 103 9.44 -13.54 -13.58
N SER A 104 9.25 -12.34 -13.01
CA SER A 104 10.31 -11.39 -12.65
C SER A 104 10.52 -11.31 -11.13
N LEU A 105 11.06 -10.18 -10.63
CA LEU A 105 11.38 -9.96 -9.21
C LEU A 105 10.21 -10.30 -8.29
N GLY A 106 9.00 -9.86 -8.62
CA GLY A 106 7.81 -10.13 -7.80
C GLY A 106 7.65 -11.62 -7.47
N GLY A 107 7.62 -12.48 -8.50
CA GLY A 107 7.48 -13.92 -8.27
C GLY A 107 8.71 -14.57 -7.66
N LEU A 108 9.90 -14.03 -7.92
CA LEU A 108 11.13 -14.48 -7.26
C LEU A 108 11.06 -14.25 -5.74
N LEU A 109 10.68 -13.04 -5.30
CA LEU A 109 10.50 -12.72 -3.88
C LEU A 109 9.46 -13.62 -3.22
N ALA A 110 8.30 -13.81 -3.85
CA ALA A 110 7.26 -14.69 -3.33
C ALA A 110 7.74 -16.15 -3.22
N GLN A 111 8.54 -16.63 -4.18
CA GLN A 111 9.11 -17.97 -4.14
C GLN A 111 10.13 -18.10 -3.00
N THR A 112 11.10 -17.18 -2.90
CA THR A 112 12.11 -17.20 -1.84
C THR A 112 11.48 -17.12 -0.45
N MET A 113 10.48 -16.27 -0.26
CA MET A 113 9.70 -16.21 0.98
C MET A 113 8.99 -17.52 1.28
N SER A 114 8.42 -18.16 0.26
CA SER A 114 7.72 -19.43 0.45
C SER A 114 8.68 -20.54 0.88
N ASP A 115 9.84 -20.62 0.25
CA ASP A 115 10.85 -21.64 0.53
C ASP A 115 11.46 -21.44 1.93
N ALA A 116 11.75 -20.20 2.31
CA ALA A 116 12.34 -19.87 3.61
C ALA A 116 11.38 -20.11 4.79
N THR A 117 10.08 -19.89 4.60
CA THR A 117 9.07 -19.99 5.67
C THR A 117 8.28 -21.28 5.67
N ARG A 118 8.36 -22.06 4.57
CA ARG A 118 7.46 -23.19 4.27
C ARG A 118 5.97 -22.80 4.24
N ARG A 119 5.66 -21.53 3.98
CA ARG A 119 4.29 -21.00 3.83
C ARG A 119 4.09 -20.56 2.38
N HIS A 120 2.86 -20.60 1.87
CA HIS A 120 2.64 -20.23 0.47
C HIS A 120 2.44 -18.71 0.32
N PHE A 121 3.41 -18.04 -0.29
CA PHE A 121 3.32 -16.63 -0.68
C PHE A 121 3.12 -16.47 -2.19
N GLU A 122 2.39 -15.41 -2.56
CA GLU A 122 2.27 -14.95 -3.94
C GLU A 122 2.57 -13.46 -4.07
N SER A 123 2.94 -13.05 -5.28
CA SER A 123 3.20 -11.66 -5.63
C SER A 123 2.06 -11.05 -6.43
N TYR A 124 1.76 -9.79 -6.16
CA TYR A 124 0.68 -9.03 -6.77
C TYR A 124 1.19 -7.68 -7.25
N ALA A 125 1.33 -7.52 -8.56
CA ALA A 125 1.67 -6.22 -9.14
C ALA A 125 0.51 -5.24 -8.95
N ILE A 126 0.81 -4.02 -8.48
CA ILE A 126 -0.23 -3.01 -8.24
C ILE A 126 -0.46 -2.21 -9.51
N TYR A 127 -1.72 -2.08 -9.93
CA TYR A 127 -2.04 -1.42 -11.19
C TYR A 127 -1.55 0.04 -11.16
N ARG A 128 -0.80 0.44 -12.20
CA ARG A 128 -0.17 1.77 -12.38
C ARG A 128 0.81 2.27 -11.31
N ARG A 129 1.05 1.52 -10.23
CA ARG A 129 2.06 1.85 -9.21
C ARG A 129 3.32 1.01 -9.40
N ALA A 130 4.49 1.59 -9.19
CA ALA A 130 5.78 0.89 -9.29
C ALA A 130 6.03 -0.01 -8.07
N ASP A 131 5.03 -0.85 -7.75
CA ASP A 131 4.90 -1.56 -6.49
C ASP A 131 4.50 -3.02 -6.77
N VAL A 132 5.04 -3.94 -5.97
CA VAL A 132 4.57 -5.32 -5.89
C VAL A 132 4.33 -5.68 -4.43
N HIS A 133 3.18 -6.29 -4.15
CA HIS A 133 2.89 -6.83 -2.83
C HIS A 133 3.22 -8.32 -2.80
N VAL A 134 3.73 -8.82 -1.67
CA VAL A 134 3.93 -10.24 -1.39
C VAL A 134 3.11 -10.59 -0.15
N ALA A 135 2.21 -11.55 -0.28
CA ALA A 135 1.29 -11.95 0.79
C ALA A 135 0.83 -13.40 0.63
N GLN A 136 0.35 -14.01 1.72
CA GLN A 136 -0.34 -15.30 1.62
C GLN A 136 -1.70 -15.11 0.93
N PRO A 137 -2.06 -15.92 -0.08
CA PRO A 137 -3.27 -15.69 -0.88
C PRO A 137 -4.57 -15.67 -0.08
N GLU A 138 -4.63 -16.42 1.03
CA GLU A 138 -5.78 -16.46 1.96
C GLU A 138 -6.05 -15.12 2.66
N TYR A 139 -5.05 -14.25 2.76
CA TYR A 139 -5.13 -12.89 3.32
C TYR A 139 -4.93 -11.83 2.24
N TYR A 140 -5.23 -12.12 0.98
CA TYR A 140 -5.02 -11.13 -0.08
C TYR A 140 -6.05 -11.24 -1.20
N ARG A 141 -6.58 -12.44 -1.42
CA ARG A 141 -7.73 -12.69 -2.28
C ARG A 141 -8.97 -12.80 -1.40
N GLU A 142 -10.10 -12.28 -1.87
CA GLU A 142 -11.36 -12.69 -1.27
C GLU A 142 -11.56 -14.20 -1.42
N PRO A 143 -12.16 -14.86 -0.41
CA PRO A 143 -12.66 -16.21 -0.61
C PRO A 143 -13.64 -16.21 -1.80
N PRO A 144 -13.62 -17.24 -2.65
CA PRO A 144 -14.50 -17.28 -3.82
C PRO A 144 -15.96 -17.19 -3.36
N ALA A 145 -16.64 -16.10 -3.76
CA ALA A 145 -18.07 -15.96 -3.58
C ALA A 145 -18.79 -17.22 -4.08
N ARG A 146 -19.75 -17.73 -3.30
CA ARG A 146 -20.64 -18.81 -3.74
C ARG A 146 -21.21 -18.41 -5.11
N LYS A 147 -21.27 -19.37 -6.04
CA LYS A 147 -21.49 -19.17 -7.49
C LYS A 147 -22.75 -18.41 -7.92
N THR A 148 -23.59 -17.96 -6.99
CA THR A 148 -24.91 -17.38 -7.28
C THR A 148 -24.97 -15.86 -7.37
N GLU A 149 -23.89 -15.12 -7.13
CA GLU A 149 -23.92 -13.65 -7.23
C GLU A 149 -23.05 -13.15 -8.40
N THR A 150 -23.74 -12.51 -9.33
CA THR A 150 -23.23 -11.95 -10.58
C THR A 150 -22.95 -10.46 -10.41
N ILE A 151 -21.83 -10.01 -11.00
CA ILE A 151 -21.49 -8.62 -11.36
C ILE A 151 -20.78 -7.74 -10.29
N GLU A 152 -20.92 -7.95 -8.97
CA GLU A 152 -20.19 -7.14 -7.96
C GLU A 152 -18.73 -7.59 -7.66
N LYS A 153 -18.12 -8.39 -8.53
CA LYS A 153 -16.88 -9.16 -8.22
C LYS A 153 -15.58 -8.35 -8.21
N SER A 154 -15.55 -7.14 -8.78
CA SER A 154 -14.33 -6.32 -8.84
C SER A 154 -14.14 -5.40 -7.63
N ALA A 155 -15.23 -5.00 -6.97
CA ALA A 155 -15.20 -4.20 -5.75
C ALA A 155 -14.66 -5.01 -4.57
N GLY A 156 -15.13 -6.25 -4.40
CA GLY A 156 -14.70 -7.12 -3.30
C GLY A 156 -13.21 -7.47 -3.33
N GLN A 157 -12.64 -7.83 -4.48
CA GLN A 157 -11.20 -8.10 -4.58
C GLN A 157 -10.33 -6.89 -4.21
N ARG A 158 -10.84 -5.67 -4.42
CA ARG A 158 -10.16 -4.43 -4.04
C ARG A 158 -10.24 -4.22 -2.52
N GLU A 159 -11.40 -4.46 -1.91
CA GLU A 159 -11.59 -4.35 -0.46
C GLU A 159 -10.76 -5.36 0.32
N ALA A 160 -10.61 -6.59 -0.17
CA ALA A 160 -9.71 -7.56 0.45
C ALA A 160 -8.29 -7.02 0.54
N ARG A 161 -7.68 -6.59 -0.57
CA ARG A 161 -6.27 -6.15 -0.60
C ARG A 161 -5.93 -5.04 0.39
N VAL A 162 -6.90 -4.17 0.66
CA VAL A 162 -6.79 -3.06 1.60
C VAL A 162 -6.75 -3.57 3.04
N ARG A 163 -7.65 -4.49 3.41
CA ARG A 163 -7.89 -4.92 4.79
C ARG A 163 -6.75 -5.73 5.42
N TYR A 164 -5.86 -6.30 4.62
CA TYR A 164 -4.84 -7.24 5.08
C TYR A 164 -3.45 -6.61 5.16
N PRO A 165 -2.59 -7.09 6.08
CA PRO A 165 -1.16 -6.81 6.04
C PRO A 165 -0.52 -7.50 4.83
N LYS A 166 0.50 -6.87 4.27
CA LYS A 166 1.30 -7.42 3.17
C LYS A 166 2.75 -6.98 3.32
N PHE A 167 3.64 -7.66 2.61
CA PHE A 167 4.94 -7.11 2.33
C PHE A 167 4.88 -6.32 1.03
N ALA A 168 5.63 -5.22 0.95
CA ALA A 168 5.71 -4.38 -0.23
C ALA A 168 7.15 -4.28 -0.71
N PHE A 169 7.32 -4.18 -2.03
CA PHE A 169 8.53 -3.70 -2.67
C PHE A 169 8.12 -2.61 -3.67
N ILE A 170 8.65 -1.41 -3.48
CA ILE A 170 8.23 -0.16 -4.12
C ILE A 170 9.47 0.49 -4.72
N LEU A 171 9.37 0.96 -5.97
CA LEU A 171 10.41 1.78 -6.59
C LEU A 171 9.94 3.22 -6.69
N SER A 172 10.80 4.15 -6.29
CA SER A 172 10.70 5.56 -6.62
C SER A 172 11.73 5.93 -7.69
N GLU A 173 11.91 7.22 -7.96
CA GLU A 173 12.98 7.71 -8.85
C GLU A 173 14.38 7.56 -8.22
N GLU A 174 14.44 7.45 -6.89
CA GLU A 174 15.69 7.56 -6.12
C GLU A 174 16.01 6.30 -5.31
N HIS A 175 15.01 5.53 -4.91
CA HIS A 175 15.19 4.40 -3.98
C HIS A 175 14.33 3.19 -4.34
N ALA A 176 14.78 2.04 -3.88
CA ALA A 176 13.97 0.84 -3.72
C ALA A 176 13.60 0.70 -2.23
N SER A 177 12.31 0.77 -1.92
CA SER A 177 11.79 0.63 -0.56
C SER A 177 11.10 -0.72 -0.40
N PHE A 178 11.32 -1.42 0.71
CA PHE A 178 10.70 -2.72 0.94
C PHE A 178 10.53 -3.05 2.42
N GLY A 179 9.45 -3.76 2.74
CA GLY A 179 9.13 -4.11 4.12
C GLY A 179 7.66 -4.43 4.33
N PHE A 180 7.13 -4.11 5.49
CA PHE A 180 5.74 -4.38 5.89
C PHE A 180 4.82 -3.21 5.56
N TYR A 181 3.58 -3.50 5.18
CA TYR A 181 2.57 -2.52 4.81
C TYR A 181 1.17 -2.94 5.29
N ILE A 182 0.46 -2.02 5.94
CA ILE A 182 -0.92 -2.18 6.40
C ILE A 182 -1.68 -0.83 6.29
N GLU A 183 -3.01 -0.91 6.15
CA GLU A 183 -3.85 0.25 5.86
C GLU A 183 -4.97 0.39 6.91
N LYS A 184 -5.29 1.63 7.27
CA LYS A 184 -6.45 2.05 8.07
C LYS A 184 -7.47 2.72 7.14
N ASN A 185 -8.73 2.32 7.24
CA ASN A 185 -9.83 2.95 6.50
C ASN A 185 -10.12 4.40 6.94
N ASP A 186 -10.80 5.16 6.07
CA ASP A 186 -11.43 6.47 6.34
C ASP A 186 -12.88 6.36 6.86
N GLY A 187 -13.26 5.17 7.32
CA GLY A 187 -14.59 4.87 7.85
C GLY A 187 -14.55 3.81 8.96
N PRO A 188 -15.72 3.33 9.41
CA PRO A 188 -15.79 2.30 10.45
C PRO A 188 -15.05 1.03 9.99
N MET A 189 -14.24 0.47 10.89
CA MET A 189 -13.55 -0.79 10.71
C MET A 189 -14.17 -1.85 11.60
N ASP A 190 -14.63 -2.95 10.99
CA ASP A 190 -15.12 -4.12 11.70
C ASP A 190 -13.98 -5.13 11.99
N GLY A 191 -14.31 -6.29 12.56
CA GLY A 191 -13.34 -7.34 12.88
C GLY A 191 -12.65 -7.99 11.68
N THR A 192 -13.05 -7.66 10.45
CA THR A 192 -12.39 -8.12 9.22
C THR A 192 -11.17 -7.27 8.87
N TRP A 193 -11.05 -6.07 9.44
CA TRP A 193 -9.88 -5.21 9.28
C TRP A 193 -8.74 -5.66 10.19
N HIS A 194 -7.62 -6.05 9.58
CA HIS A 194 -6.45 -6.48 10.33
C HIS A 194 -5.74 -5.33 11.06
N TRP A 195 -6.02 -4.08 10.69
CA TRP A 195 -5.53 -2.90 11.40
C TRP A 195 -5.78 -2.97 12.90
N LEU A 196 -7.00 -3.34 13.31
CA LEU A 196 -7.36 -3.41 14.74
C LEU A 196 -6.53 -4.48 15.48
N ARG A 197 -6.32 -5.65 14.85
CA ARG A 197 -5.46 -6.71 15.40
C ARG A 197 -4.01 -6.27 15.49
N PHE A 198 -3.49 -5.64 14.44
CA PHE A 198 -2.14 -5.08 14.39
C PHE A 198 -1.88 -4.08 15.51
N VAL A 199 -2.76 -3.07 15.66
CA VAL A 199 -2.63 -2.06 16.71
C VAL A 199 -2.70 -2.70 18.10
N ASN A 200 -3.60 -3.66 18.31
CA ASN A 200 -3.70 -4.36 19.59
C ASN A 200 -2.47 -5.23 19.89
N ALA A 201 -1.89 -5.89 18.89
CA ALA A 201 -0.67 -6.66 19.05
C ALA A 201 0.50 -5.76 19.47
N LEU A 202 0.69 -4.62 18.78
CA LEU A 202 1.69 -3.64 19.17
C LEU A 202 1.44 -3.05 20.56
N LYS A 203 0.19 -2.95 21.00
CA LYS A 203 -0.15 -2.43 22.33
C LYS A 203 0.20 -3.39 23.46
N SER A 204 0.04 -4.70 23.24
CA SER A 204 -0.02 -5.70 24.31
C SER A 204 1.12 -6.71 24.33
N ASP A 205 1.85 -6.86 23.23
CA ASP A 205 2.91 -7.87 23.08
C ASP A 205 4.30 -7.23 23.14
N CYS A 206 4.89 -7.19 24.34
CA CYS A 206 6.25 -6.67 24.56
C CYS A 206 7.32 -7.45 23.80
N ASP A 207 7.14 -8.76 23.62
CA ASP A 207 8.06 -9.61 22.87
C ASP A 207 8.04 -9.25 21.38
N LEU A 208 6.86 -8.95 20.83
CA LEU A 208 6.71 -8.45 19.47
C LEU A 208 7.36 -7.08 19.32
N GLN A 209 7.11 -6.14 20.22
CA GLN A 209 7.73 -4.82 20.23
C GLN A 209 9.26 -4.94 20.19
N HIS A 210 9.84 -5.80 21.03
CA HIS A 210 11.28 -6.03 21.06
C HIS A 210 11.81 -6.59 19.74
N LYS A 211 11.11 -7.58 19.15
CA LYS A 211 11.49 -8.15 17.84
C LYS A 211 11.42 -7.12 16.72
N VAL A 212 10.38 -6.29 16.69
CA VAL A 212 10.23 -5.24 15.68
C VAL A 212 11.32 -4.18 15.85
N GLN A 213 11.58 -3.72 17.07
CA GLN A 213 12.64 -2.74 17.34
C GLN A 213 14.04 -3.29 17.03
N ALA A 214 14.28 -4.57 17.30
CA ALA A 214 15.52 -5.24 16.90
C ALA A 214 15.65 -5.30 15.37
N ALA A 215 14.59 -5.67 14.65
CA ALA A 215 14.57 -5.65 13.19
C ALA A 215 14.81 -4.24 12.64
N MET A 216 14.19 -3.21 13.23
CA MET A 216 14.43 -1.81 12.87
C MET A 216 15.90 -1.44 12.94
N ARG A 217 16.59 -1.78 14.04
CA ARG A 217 18.02 -1.48 14.20
C ARG A 217 18.90 -2.28 13.26
N GLN A 218 18.65 -3.58 13.13
CA GLN A 218 19.50 -4.50 12.36
C GLN A 218 19.37 -4.29 10.86
N GLN A 219 18.19 -3.89 10.40
CA GLN A 219 17.86 -3.77 8.98
C GLN A 219 17.64 -2.32 8.54
N ASN A 220 17.96 -1.35 9.41
CA ASN A 220 17.73 0.08 9.19
C ASN A 220 16.27 0.39 8.74
N LEU A 221 15.30 -0.20 9.44
CA LEU A 221 13.88 0.01 9.15
C LEU A 221 13.37 1.22 9.91
N HIS A 222 12.49 1.97 9.26
CA HIS A 222 11.73 3.05 9.86
C HIS A 222 10.26 2.93 9.48
N TRP A 223 9.38 3.40 10.37
CA TRP A 223 7.98 3.56 10.02
C TRP A 223 7.78 4.80 9.15
N VAL A 224 6.86 4.71 8.19
CA VAL A 224 6.34 5.85 7.44
C VAL A 224 4.84 5.88 7.65
N VAL A 225 4.34 6.99 8.19
CA VAL A 225 2.91 7.23 8.42
C VAL A 225 2.42 8.21 7.36
N GLU A 226 1.61 7.74 6.42
CA GLU A 226 1.00 8.59 5.39
C GLU A 226 -0.50 8.70 5.67
N ILE A 227 -1.04 9.92 5.63
CA ILE A 227 -2.47 10.18 5.87
C ILE A 227 -3.05 10.83 4.62
N TRP A 228 -4.13 10.24 4.09
CA TRP A 228 -4.84 10.77 2.93
C TRP A 228 -6.14 11.46 3.34
N PRO A 229 -6.57 12.53 2.63
CA PRO A 229 -6.04 13.04 1.36
C PRO A 229 -4.88 14.05 1.48
N ASP A 230 -4.24 14.18 2.64
CA ASP A 230 -3.11 15.10 2.82
C ASP A 230 -1.91 14.64 1.96
N GLU A 231 -1.11 15.58 1.44
CA GLU A 231 -0.14 15.34 0.36
C GLU A 231 1.18 14.67 0.82
N GLY A 232 1.15 13.70 1.75
CA GLY A 232 2.36 12.90 2.01
C GLY A 232 2.54 12.34 3.44
N PRO A 233 3.77 11.89 3.76
CA PRO A 233 4.10 11.36 5.07
C PRO A 233 3.97 12.45 6.13
N VAL A 234 3.15 12.17 7.14
CA VAL A 234 2.98 13.06 8.30
C VAL A 234 4.03 12.79 9.37
N ALA A 235 4.64 11.61 9.35
CA ALA A 235 5.71 11.25 10.28
C ALA A 235 6.58 10.09 9.78
N HIS A 236 7.82 10.10 10.24
CA HIS A 236 8.73 8.96 10.22
C HIS A 236 8.99 8.50 11.66
N VAL A 237 9.14 7.20 11.89
CA VAL A 237 9.49 6.68 13.22
C VAL A 237 10.68 5.74 13.15
N GLU A 238 11.75 6.12 13.84
CA GLU A 238 13.00 5.37 13.89
C GLU A 238 13.16 4.64 15.24
N ALA A 239 14.08 3.68 15.29
CA ALA A 239 14.42 3.01 16.55
C ALA A 239 15.33 3.92 17.39
N GLY A 240 14.84 4.38 18.55
CA GLY A 240 15.64 5.10 19.54
C GLY A 240 16.47 4.16 20.42
N GLN A 241 17.28 4.69 21.33
CA GLN A 241 18.01 3.89 22.32
C GLN A 241 17.06 3.14 23.27
N ASP A 242 16.08 3.86 23.82
CA ASP A 242 15.12 3.35 24.82
C ASP A 242 13.67 3.37 24.32
N GLY A 243 13.47 3.10 23.03
CA GLY A 243 12.14 3.08 22.42
C GLY A 243 12.17 3.49 20.96
N LEU A 244 11.34 4.46 20.61
CA LEU A 244 11.17 4.98 19.26
C LEU A 244 11.47 6.48 19.21
N GLN A 245 11.78 6.99 18.03
CA GLN A 245 11.92 8.43 17.77
C GLN A 245 10.89 8.82 16.72
N TRP A 246 9.92 9.66 17.08
CA TRP A 246 8.92 10.20 16.18
C TRP A 246 9.43 11.49 15.56
N ILE A 247 9.51 11.52 14.24
CA ILE A 247 9.98 12.67 13.45
C ILE A 247 8.79 13.21 12.68
N SER A 248 8.33 14.41 13.05
CA SER A 248 7.19 15.08 12.39
C SER A 248 7.58 15.55 10.99
N GLY A 249 6.79 15.16 9.97
CA GLY A 249 7.09 15.45 8.56
C GLY A 249 7.15 16.94 8.21
N ASN A 250 6.51 17.80 9.02
CA ASN A 250 6.38 19.23 8.73
C ASN A 250 7.43 20.10 9.42
N GLN A 251 8.06 19.59 10.48
CA GLN A 251 8.85 20.40 11.40
C GLN A 251 10.26 19.85 11.62
N ASN A 252 10.57 18.65 11.11
CA ASN A 252 11.80 17.91 11.44
C ASN A 252 12.06 17.84 12.96
N GLU A 253 11.01 17.98 13.77
CA GLU A 253 11.06 17.86 15.21
C GLU A 253 11.06 16.36 15.55
N SER A 254 12.08 15.95 16.31
CA SER A 254 12.22 14.59 16.81
C SER A 254 11.80 14.53 18.27
N GLU A 255 10.90 13.61 18.59
CA GLU A 255 10.39 13.33 19.92
C GLU A 255 10.69 11.87 20.28
N GLY A 256 11.32 11.62 21.42
CA GLY A 256 11.45 10.26 21.94
C GLY A 256 10.10 9.76 22.46
N ILE A 257 9.64 8.62 21.95
CA ILE A 257 8.36 8.03 22.34
C ILE A 257 8.49 6.54 22.68
N THR A 258 7.58 6.08 23.53
CA THR A 258 7.36 4.67 23.85
C THR A 258 6.48 3.99 22.79
N TRP A 259 6.44 2.65 22.81
CA TRP A 259 5.50 1.88 21.98
C TRP A 259 4.03 2.21 22.31
N ALA A 260 3.71 2.47 23.58
CA ALA A 260 2.36 2.85 23.98
C ALA A 260 1.94 4.20 23.38
N GLU A 261 2.86 5.17 23.34
CA GLU A 261 2.63 6.47 22.72
C GLU A 261 2.56 6.35 21.19
N PHE A 262 3.39 5.51 20.56
CA PHE A 262 3.29 5.23 19.13
C PHE A 262 1.90 4.69 18.76
N VAL A 263 1.42 3.67 19.50
CA VAL A 263 0.08 3.12 19.34
C VAL A 263 -1.01 4.19 19.60
N ALA A 264 -0.83 5.04 20.62
CA ALA A 264 -1.77 6.12 20.90
C ALA A 264 -1.84 7.13 19.74
N LYS A 265 -0.69 7.51 19.15
CA LYS A 265 -0.63 8.39 17.98
C LYS A 265 -1.32 7.76 16.76
N LEU A 266 -1.12 6.46 16.50
CA LEU A 266 -1.86 5.74 15.45
C LEU A 266 -3.37 5.70 15.71
N GLY A 267 -3.79 5.55 16.96
CA GLY A 267 -5.20 5.58 17.36
C GLY A 267 -5.83 6.98 17.32
N ALA A 268 -5.03 8.04 17.39
CA ALA A 268 -5.46 9.43 17.31
C ALA A 268 -5.62 9.94 15.87
N ILE A 269 -5.23 9.14 14.86
CA ILE A 269 -5.49 9.45 13.46
C ILE A 269 -7.00 9.60 13.25
N ASP A 270 -7.39 10.71 12.64
CA ASP A 270 -8.79 11.05 12.35
C ASP A 270 -9.52 9.83 11.74
N PRO A 271 -10.63 9.36 12.34
CA PRO A 271 -11.41 8.23 11.83
C PRO A 271 -11.87 8.43 10.38
N SER A 272 -12.08 9.68 9.95
CA SER A 272 -12.48 10.05 8.58
C SER A 272 -11.32 10.14 7.59
N LYS A 273 -10.09 9.85 8.02
CA LYS A 273 -8.91 9.85 7.16
C LYS A 273 -8.35 8.45 6.99
N TRP A 274 -7.91 8.18 5.78
CA TRP A 274 -7.21 6.95 5.45
C TRP A 274 -5.75 7.05 5.89
N CYS A 275 -5.17 5.96 6.38
CA CYS A 275 -3.76 5.93 6.71
C CYS A 275 -3.07 4.71 6.11
N ASP A 276 -2.01 4.97 5.36
CA ASP A 276 -1.07 3.96 4.91
C ASP A 276 0.09 3.94 5.90
N LEU A 277 0.36 2.77 6.48
CA LEU A 277 1.44 2.57 7.44
C LEU A 277 2.44 1.56 6.89
N PHE A 278 3.67 2.02 6.73
CA PHE A 278 4.77 1.19 6.25
C PHE A 278 5.85 1.05 7.31
N LEU A 279 6.54 -0.10 7.34
CA LEU A 279 7.81 -0.29 8.03
C LEU A 279 8.84 -0.77 7.00
N LEU A 280 9.73 0.11 6.55
CA LEU A 280 10.51 -0.06 5.33
C LEU A 280 12.01 0.04 5.59
N ALA A 281 12.78 -0.81 4.90
CA ALA A 281 14.16 -0.55 4.54
C ALA A 281 14.19 0.20 3.20
N GLN A 282 15.30 0.91 2.95
CA GLN A 282 15.56 1.56 1.67
C GLN A 282 16.94 1.19 1.16
N LEU A 283 17.04 1.03 -0.16
CA LEU A 283 18.29 0.99 -0.89
C LEU A 283 18.30 2.12 -1.90
N ASP A 284 19.44 2.80 -2.00
CA ASP A 284 19.63 3.79 -3.06
C ASP A 284 19.57 3.10 -4.42
N LYS A 285 19.03 3.81 -5.41
CA LYS A 285 18.89 3.33 -6.77
C LYS A 285 20.17 2.68 -7.33
N ALA A 286 21.32 3.33 -7.14
CA ALA A 286 22.60 2.79 -7.59
C ALA A 286 22.95 1.45 -6.93
N GLN A 287 22.70 1.33 -5.62
CA GLN A 287 22.94 0.09 -4.87
C GLN A 287 21.97 -1.01 -5.31
N ALA A 288 20.69 -0.68 -5.46
CA ALA A 288 19.65 -1.62 -5.89
C ALA A 288 19.92 -2.18 -7.31
N ILE A 289 20.39 -1.35 -8.24
CA ILE A 289 20.81 -1.79 -9.59
C ILE A 289 22.07 -2.66 -9.49
N ALA A 290 23.09 -2.25 -8.72
CA ALA A 290 24.34 -2.98 -8.58
C ALA A 290 24.17 -4.39 -8.00
N LEU A 291 23.16 -4.59 -7.14
CA LEU A 291 22.83 -5.91 -6.59
C LEU A 291 22.28 -6.90 -7.62
N ASN A 292 21.80 -6.45 -8.78
CA ASN A 292 21.23 -7.30 -9.84
C ASN A 292 20.19 -8.29 -9.26
N VAL A 293 20.21 -9.58 -9.63
CA VAL A 293 19.36 -10.64 -9.05
C VAL A 293 19.60 -10.80 -7.55
N GLY A 294 20.80 -10.44 -7.07
CA GLY A 294 21.20 -10.51 -5.67
C GLY A 294 20.40 -9.58 -4.74
N ILE A 295 19.63 -8.62 -5.26
CA ILE A 295 18.72 -7.78 -4.44
C ILE A 295 17.68 -8.60 -3.68
N THR A 296 17.36 -9.79 -4.18
CA THR A 296 16.36 -10.68 -3.57
C THR A 296 16.75 -11.15 -2.17
N ARG A 297 18.06 -11.28 -1.89
CA ARG A 297 18.56 -11.69 -0.58
C ARG A 297 18.28 -10.65 0.52
N PRO A 298 18.80 -9.40 0.45
CA PRO A 298 18.54 -8.41 1.49
C PRO A 298 17.06 -8.09 1.63
N VAL A 299 16.28 -8.10 0.53
CA VAL A 299 14.83 -7.94 0.61
C VAL A 299 14.21 -9.07 1.42
N THR A 300 14.54 -10.33 1.11
CA THR A 300 13.96 -11.48 1.83
C THR A 300 14.38 -11.50 3.30
N GLU A 301 15.62 -11.12 3.62
CA GLU A 301 16.10 -10.98 5.00
C GLU A 301 15.23 -10.00 5.80
N VAL A 302 14.89 -8.84 5.23
CA VAL A 302 13.97 -7.88 5.83
C VAL A 302 12.57 -8.46 6.01
N LEU A 303 12.01 -9.09 4.97
CA LEU A 303 10.65 -9.65 5.05
C LEU A 303 10.56 -10.76 6.11
N LEU A 304 11.61 -11.58 6.26
CA LEU A 304 11.69 -12.62 7.29
C LEU A 304 11.80 -12.02 8.69
N ALA A 305 12.59 -10.95 8.87
CA ALA A 305 12.69 -10.23 10.14
C ALA A 305 11.34 -9.62 10.57
N LEU A 306 10.49 -9.27 9.60
CA LEU A 306 9.15 -8.71 9.81
C LEU A 306 8.03 -9.75 9.88
N LEU A 307 8.33 -11.03 9.71
CA LEU A 307 7.34 -12.11 9.79
C LEU A 307 6.59 -12.17 11.14
N PRO A 308 7.22 -11.94 12.31
CA PRO A 308 6.49 -11.89 13.58
C PRO A 308 5.39 -10.82 13.61
N LEU A 309 5.64 -9.65 13.02
CA LEU A 309 4.67 -8.57 12.91
C LEU A 309 3.52 -8.93 11.96
N TYR A 310 3.86 -9.54 10.83
CA TYR A 310 2.88 -10.07 9.89
C TYR A 310 1.96 -11.08 10.56
N ASP A 311 2.51 -12.06 11.28
CA ASP A 311 1.79 -13.13 11.97
C ASP A 311 0.82 -12.58 13.04
N ALA A 312 1.30 -11.64 13.84
CA ALA A 312 0.49 -10.97 14.85
C ALA A 312 -0.67 -10.18 14.21
N SER A 313 -0.44 -9.57 13.05
CA SER A 313 -1.46 -8.82 12.31
C SER A 313 -2.53 -9.73 11.72
N VAL A 314 -2.15 -10.90 11.18
CA VAL A 314 -3.11 -11.86 10.62
C VAL A 314 -3.85 -12.71 11.66
N GLY A 315 -3.42 -12.67 12.93
CA GLY A 315 -4.04 -13.42 14.02
C GLY A 315 -3.51 -14.85 14.16
N HIS A 316 -2.33 -15.15 13.62
CA HIS A 316 -1.62 -16.36 13.96
C HIS A 316 -1.01 -16.18 15.35
N SER A 317 -1.75 -16.57 16.39
CA SER A 317 -1.15 -16.80 17.70
C SER A 317 -0.08 -17.88 17.54
N ARG A 318 1.14 -17.60 18.01
CA ARG A 318 2.13 -18.67 18.21
C ARG A 318 1.46 -19.70 19.10
N GLY A 319 1.16 -20.88 18.54
CA GLY A 319 0.92 -22.05 19.35
C GLY A 319 2.12 -22.18 20.28
N SER A 320 1.86 -22.12 21.58
CA SER A 320 2.82 -22.41 22.64
C SER A 320 3.43 -23.78 22.34
N GLY A 321 4.65 -23.78 21.81
CA GLY A 321 5.52 -24.94 21.70
C GLY A 321 6.59 -24.85 22.76
#